data_AF-A0A7J5E6Q5-F1
#
_entry.id   AF-A0A7J5E6Q5-F1
#
_cell.length_a   1.000
_cell.length_b   1.000
_cell.length_c   1.000
_cell.angle_alpha   90.00
_cell.angle_beta   90.00
_cell.angle_gamma   90.00
#
_symmetry.space_group_name_H-M   'P 1'
#
loop_
_entity.id
_entity.type
_entity.pdbx_description
1 polymer ?
#
loop_
_entity_poly.entity_id
_entity_poly.type
_entity_poly.pdbx_seq_one_letter_code
_entity_poly.pdbx_strand_id
1 'polypeptide(L)' 'MKINGEPDFIKSAFWEKAIPQYNLGYIQTETILNDFEKANKGIFLGGNYLGGISVGDCIKNSEINFKRINKFVEEEFE' A
#
# COMPACT_ATOMS: atom_id res chain seq x y z
N MET A 1 -14.61 -30.64 -26.54
CA MET A 1 -14.82 -31.22 -25.20
C MET A 1 -16.11 -30.61 -24.66
N LYS A 2 -17.16 -31.40 -24.41
CA LYS A 2 -18.44 -30.91 -23.87
C LYS A 2 -18.51 -31.29 -22.38
N ILE A 3 -18.26 -30.33 -21.50
CA ILE A 3 -18.41 -30.49 -20.06
C ILE A 3 -19.78 -29.90 -19.70
N ASN A 4 -20.70 -30.73 -19.21
CA ASN A 4 -22.10 -30.37 -18.95
C ASN A 4 -22.53 -30.65 -17.49
N GLY A 5 -21.59 -30.89 -16.59
CA GLY A 5 -21.88 -31.17 -15.17
C GLY A 5 -21.90 -29.90 -14.32
N GLU A 6 -22.70 -29.92 -13.25
CA GLU A 6 -22.68 -28.87 -12.23
C GLU A 6 -21.37 -28.94 -11.42
N PRO A 7 -20.83 -27.79 -10.95
CA PRO A 7 -19.62 -27.78 -10.15
C PRO A 7 -19.84 -28.43 -8.78
N ASP A 8 -18.97 -29.39 -8.41
CA ASP A 8 -19.00 -30.06 -7.11
C ASP A 8 -18.66 -29.12 -5.93
N PHE A 9 -17.96 -28.01 -6.22
CA PHE A 9 -17.56 -27.02 -5.21
C PHE A 9 -17.44 -25.62 -5.82
N ILE A 10 -17.99 -24.63 -5.12
CA ILE A 10 -17.88 -23.21 -5.47
C ILE A 10 -17.47 -22.43 -4.22
N LYS A 11 -16.45 -21.57 -4.36
CA LYS A 11 -16.12 -20.54 -3.38
C LYS A 11 -15.92 -19.22 -4.11
N SER A 12 -16.62 -18.18 -3.65
CA SER A 12 -16.47 -16.82 -4.15
C SER A 12 -16.11 -15.89 -3.00
N ALA A 13 -15.34 -14.86 -3.33
CA ALA A 13 -15.07 -13.73 -2.46
C ALA A 13 -15.13 -12.46 -3.31
N PHE A 14 -15.82 -11.44 -2.80
CA PHE A 14 -15.92 -10.14 -3.46
C PHE A 14 -15.29 -9.08 -2.58
N TRP A 15 -14.40 -8.30 -3.17
CA TRP A 15 -13.65 -7.25 -2.51
C TRP A 15 -13.87 -5.97 -3.32
N GLU A 16 -14.85 -5.16 -2.92
CA GLU A 16 -15.28 -3.98 -3.66
C GLU A 16 -14.12 -2.99 -3.96
N LYS A 17 -13.15 -2.91 -3.06
CA LYS A 17 -11.96 -2.04 -3.15
C LYS A 17 -10.67 -2.83 -2.96
N ALA A 18 -10.56 -3.96 -3.66
CA ALA A 18 -9.43 -4.88 -3.52
C ALA A 18 -8.07 -4.25 -3.84
N ILE A 19 -8.04 -3.41 -4.88
CA ILE A 19 -6.80 -2.95 -5.51
C ILE A 19 -6.88 -1.43 -5.69
N PRO A 20 -5.97 -0.65 -5.05
CA PRO A 20 -5.85 0.78 -5.30
C PRO A 20 -5.60 1.06 -6.77
N GLN A 21 -6.19 2.12 -7.30
CA GLN A 21 -6.03 2.51 -8.71
C GLN A 21 -5.16 3.77 -8.80
N TYR A 22 -3.99 3.64 -9.43
CA TYR A 22 -3.12 4.78 -9.74
C TYR A 22 -3.60 5.45 -11.02
N ASN A 23 -4.74 6.12 -10.90
CA ASN A 23 -5.34 6.83 -12.01
C ASN A 23 -4.44 7.99 -12.48
N LEU A 24 -4.74 8.53 -13.66
CA LEU A 24 -4.10 9.75 -14.12
C LEU A 24 -4.22 10.84 -13.05
N GLY A 25 -3.09 11.45 -12.68
CA GLY A 25 -3.02 12.41 -11.59
C GLY A 25 -2.78 11.80 -10.20
N TYR A 26 -2.32 10.55 -10.11
CA TYR A 26 -1.98 9.96 -8.81
C TYR A 26 -0.82 10.67 -8.10
N ILE A 27 0.10 11.27 -8.85
CA ILE A 27 1.25 12.02 -8.33
C ILE A 27 0.80 13.15 -7.39
N GLN A 28 -0.35 13.79 -7.65
CA GLN A 28 -0.93 14.79 -6.76
C GLN A 28 -1.33 14.20 -5.42
N THR A 29 -1.86 12.96 -5.41
CA THR A 29 -2.17 12.23 -4.18
C THR A 29 -0.89 11.94 -3.40
N GLU A 30 0.16 11.44 -4.07
CA GLU A 30 1.47 11.21 -3.43
C GLU A 30 2.06 12.49 -2.84
N THR A 31 1.88 13.63 -3.52
CA THR A 31 2.33 14.94 -3.04
C THR A 31 1.60 15.36 -1.77
N ILE A 32 0.27 15.23 -1.75
CA ILE A 32 -0.55 15.54 -0.57
C ILE A 32 -0.15 14.66 0.62
N LEU A 33 0.09 13.37 0.40
CA LEU A 33 0.49 12.43 1.45
C LEU A 33 1.87 12.78 2.02
N ASN A 34 2.83 13.14 1.16
CA ASN A 34 4.15 13.59 1.60
C ASN A 34 4.09 14.90 2.38
N ASP A 35 3.30 15.87 1.91
CA ASP A 35 3.14 17.16 2.60
C ASP A 35 2.41 16.98 3.94
N PHE A 36 1.47 16.04 4.03
CA PHE A 36 0.85 15.64 5.29
C PHE A 36 1.88 15.08 6.29
N GLU A 37 2.75 14.15 5.88
CA GLU A 37 3.81 13.63 6.76
C GLU A 37 4.74 14.75 7.26
N LYS A 38 5.15 15.68 6.38
CA LYS A 38 5.99 16.82 6.76
C LYS A 38 5.30 17.75 7.76
N ALA A 39 4.01 17.99 7.59
CA ALA A 39 3.23 18.84 8.49
C ALA A 39 2.94 18.17 9.84
N ASN A 40 3.00 16.84 9.91
CA ASN A 40 2.65 16.05 11.09
C ASN A 40 3.82 15.17 11.51
N LYS A 41 4.80 15.80 12.18
CA LYS A 41 6.02 15.15 12.65
C LYS A 41 5.71 13.89 13.48
N GLY A 42 6.41 12.79 13.16
CA GLY A 42 6.23 11.49 13.82
C GLY A 42 5.15 10.59 13.18
N ILE A 43 4.43 11.06 12.16
CA ILE A 43 3.52 10.21 11.37
C ILE A 43 4.21 9.76 10.09
N PHE A 44 4.14 8.45 9.82
CA PHE A 44 4.68 7.82 8.63
C PHE A 44 3.59 6.98 7.94
N LEU A 45 3.39 7.23 6.66
CA LEU A 45 2.41 6.60 5.80
C LEU A 45 3.06 5.46 5.01
N GLY A 46 2.33 4.35 4.90
CA GLY A 46 2.75 3.19 4.13
C GLY A 46 1.55 2.33 3.75
N GLY A 47 1.75 1.46 2.75
CA GLY A 47 0.71 0.57 2.23
C GLY A 47 0.80 0.44 0.72
N ASN A 48 -0.09 -0.37 0.15
CA ASN A 48 -0.11 -0.69 -1.29
C ASN A 48 -0.65 0.44 -2.18
N TYR A 49 -1.01 1.58 -1.58
CA TYR A 49 -1.34 2.82 -2.27
C TYR A 49 -0.10 3.72 -2.45
N LEU A 50 1.07 3.32 -1.95
CA LEU A 50 2.34 4.03 -2.14
C LEU A 50 3.41 3.04 -2.61
N GLY A 51 4.15 3.40 -3.65
CA GLY A 51 5.33 2.65 -4.06
C GLY A 51 5.09 1.24 -4.63
N GLY A 52 3.83 0.82 -4.82
CA GLY A 52 3.47 -0.38 -5.58
C GLY A 52 2.35 -1.20 -4.94
N ILE A 53 1.56 -1.86 -5.77
CA ILE A 53 0.33 -2.56 -5.35
C ILE A 53 0.62 -3.99 -4.86
N SER A 54 1.68 -4.62 -5.40
CA SER A 54 1.93 -6.04 -5.17
C SER A 54 2.40 -6.32 -3.75
N VAL A 55 2.21 -7.56 -3.28
CA VAL A 55 2.76 -8.00 -1.99
C VAL A 55 4.28 -7.80 -1.93
N GLY A 56 4.97 -8.07 -3.03
CA GLY A 56 6.42 -7.87 -3.12
C GLY A 56 6.82 -6.40 -2.97
N ASP A 57 6.03 -5.48 -3.53
CA ASP A 57 6.29 -4.04 -3.38
C ASP A 57 6.00 -3.58 -1.96
N CYS A 58 4.93 -4.07 -1.32
CA CYS A 58 4.66 -3.80 0.09
C CYS A 58 5.83 -4.21 1.00
N ILE A 59 6.43 -5.39 0.75
CA ILE A 59 7.60 -5.88 1.52
C ILE A 59 8.83 -5.01 1.26
N LYS A 60 9.07 -4.58 0.01
CA LYS A 60 10.17 -3.66 -0.28
C LYS A 60 9.97 -2.30 0.39
N ASN A 61 8.75 -1.78 0.34
CA ASN A 61 8.41 -0.48 0.92
C ASN A 61 8.40 -0.53 2.46
N SER A 62 8.15 -1.68 3.09
CA SER A 62 8.25 -1.79 4.55
C SER A 62 9.68 -1.55 5.06
N GLU A 63 10.69 -2.04 4.34
CA GLU A 63 12.10 -1.79 4.67
C GLU A 63 12.46 -0.30 4.55
N ILE A 64 11.94 0.38 3.52
CA ILE A 64 12.14 1.82 3.33
C ILE A 64 11.48 2.60 4.48
N ASN A 65 10.23 2.26 4.82
CA ASN A 65 9.52 2.90 5.92
C ASN A 65 10.19 2.66 7.27
N PHE A 66 10.66 1.44 7.53
CA PHE A 66 11.43 1.13 8.73
C PHE A 66 12.65 2.04 8.86
N LYS A 67 13.46 2.20 7.81
CA LYS A 67 14.64 3.07 7.84
C LYS A 67 14.31 4.53 8.12
N ARG A 68 13.24 5.04 7.52
CA ARG A 68 12.76 6.41 7.75
C ARG A 68 12.35 6.62 9.22
N ILE A 69 11.61 5.67 9.78
CA ILE A 69 11.13 5.71 11.16
C ILE A 69 12.30 5.57 12.14
N ASN A 70 13.19 4.60 11.91
CA ASN A 70 14.34 4.35 12.78
C ASN A 70 15.22 5.61 12.87
N LYS A 71 15.54 6.20 11.72
CA LYS A 71 16.29 7.46 11.66
C LYS A 71 15.60 8.58 12.44
N PHE A 72 14.28 8.72 12.29
CA PHE A 72 13.53 9.74 13.03
C PHE A 72 13.56 9.51 14.54
N VAL A 73 13.48 8.25 14.98
CA VAL A 73 13.54 7.92 16.42
C VAL A 73 14.92 8.22 16.99
N GLU A 74 15.99 7.86 16.26
CA GLU A 74 17.37 8.20 16.62
C GLU A 74 17.58 9.72 16.73
N GLU A 75 17.04 10.51 15.80
CA GLU A 75 17.21 11.97 15.78
C GLU A 75 16.40 12.71 16.87
N GLU A 76 15.28 12.14 17.33
CA GLU A 76 14.36 12.82 18.25
C GLU A 76 14.46 12.36 19.71
N PHE A 77 14.95 11.15 19.95
CA PHE A 77 14.92 10.53 21.28
C PHE A 77 16.27 10.01 21.78
N GLU A 78 17.34 10.10 20.99
CA GLU A 78 18.73 9.94 21.44
C GLU A 78 19.45 11.28 21.54
#